data_AF-A0A350UE76-F1
#
_entry.id   AF-A0A350UE76-F1
#
_cell.length_a   1.000
_cell.length_b   1.000
_cell.length_c   1.000
_cell.angle_alpha   90.00
_cell.angle_beta   90.00
_cell.angle_gamma   90.00
#
_symmetry.space_group_name_H-M   'P 1'
#
loop_
_entity.id
_entity.type
_entity.pdbx_description
1 polymer ?
#
loop_
_entity_poly.entity_id
_entity_poly.type
_entity_poly.pdbx_seq_one_letter_code
_entity_poly.pdbx_strand_id
1 'polypeptide(L)'
;YLRSSASAKYFAGFPIGFNVAIGGQDEAGKSAENELTYLFLRAQEHLLLPQPNLSARVFSGSSEHFLTRCSEVVGKGSGMPQFFNDEAVIPALKSKGISDEDAKNYAIVGCVELTTMGNNLGWSDAAMFNLVKALELALNDGVCTLTGKQMGAHTGTLKDFGKYEDVIAALNAQVDFFFERMIRCCEMVEKAHAELLPSPFLSCVIDNCMQNGIDVTAGGAHYNLSGIQAIQCANIADSLAALKTLVYDQQLVDRAELHKALVHNFENAELLRLRMLNKAPKYGNDIDWVDAIAFDWARDFAGRLSAFTNVRGGPYQMGLYTVSAHVPMGQNVGATPDGRFAKEPLADGGMSPVYGRDAKGPTAVLKSVSRIRSEYGSNGTLLNMKFLPRLFQTELGIAKFVRLLRAFIELKIIHVQFNVVNREDLLAAQQQPERYKSLTIRVAGYTAYFTELAPDLQREIIERTEFSDI
;
A
#
# COMPACT_ATOMS: atom_id res chain seq x y z
N TYR A 1 16.77 3.62 17.06
CA TYR A 1 15.33 3.88 17.17
C TYR A 1 14.69 2.83 18.04
N LEU A 2 13.96 3.24 19.08
CA LEU A 2 13.22 2.32 19.96
C LEU A 2 11.73 2.44 19.62
N ARG A 3 11.07 1.31 19.37
CA ARG A 3 9.61 1.21 19.21
C ARG A 3 9.08 0.30 20.31
N SER A 4 7.86 0.55 20.78
CA SER A 4 7.18 -0.39 21.68
C SER A 4 6.97 -1.74 20.97
N SER A 5 6.86 -2.83 21.73
CA SER A 5 6.64 -4.17 21.17
C SER A 5 5.39 -4.27 20.29
N ALA A 6 4.34 -3.50 20.63
CA ALA A 6 3.12 -3.41 19.82
C ALA A 6 3.37 -2.68 18.50
N SER A 7 4.03 -1.51 18.55
CA SER A 7 4.34 -0.71 17.36
C SER A 7 5.34 -1.42 16.42
N ALA A 8 6.31 -2.16 16.96
CA ALA A 8 7.30 -2.89 16.18
C ALA A 8 6.67 -3.91 15.20
N LYS A 9 5.47 -4.42 15.48
CA LYS A 9 4.74 -5.33 14.56
C LYS A 9 4.23 -4.61 13.30
N TYR A 10 3.96 -3.31 13.38
CA TYR A 10 3.53 -2.47 12.26
C TYR A 10 4.71 -2.00 11.39
N PHE A 11 5.94 -2.08 11.94
CA PHE A 11 7.20 -1.67 11.30
C PHE A 11 8.27 -2.77 11.48
N ALA A 12 7.94 -4.01 11.12
CA ALA A 12 8.81 -5.16 11.32
C ALA A 12 10.12 -5.04 10.51
N GLY A 13 11.24 -5.59 10.98
CA GLY A 13 12.52 -5.49 10.26
C GLY A 13 13.18 -4.10 10.31
N PHE A 14 12.76 -3.26 11.26
CA PHE A 14 13.38 -1.98 11.61
C PHE A 14 13.69 -1.04 10.42
N PRO A 15 12.70 -0.70 9.56
CA PRO A 15 12.92 0.28 8.53
C PRO A 15 13.33 1.62 9.17
N ILE A 16 14.47 2.16 8.74
CA ILE A 16 15.01 3.45 9.17
C ILE A 16 14.60 4.60 8.25
N GLY A 17 14.00 4.29 7.10
CA GLY A 17 13.32 5.26 6.23
C GLY A 17 14.23 6.09 5.32
N PHE A 18 15.50 5.71 5.15
CA PHE A 18 16.39 6.39 4.21
C PHE A 18 16.13 5.92 2.79
N ASN A 19 15.81 6.87 1.91
CA ASN A 19 15.50 6.62 0.52
C ASN A 19 16.45 7.43 -0.38
N VAL A 20 16.90 6.80 -1.47
CA VAL A 20 17.72 7.45 -2.49
C VAL A 20 17.01 7.25 -3.83
N ALA A 21 16.64 8.35 -4.48
CA ALA A 21 16.02 8.33 -5.80
C ALA A 21 17.06 8.58 -6.89
N ILE A 22 16.95 7.83 -8.00
CA ILE A 22 17.77 7.99 -9.21
C ILE A 22 16.87 8.06 -10.45
N GLY A 23 17.37 8.66 -11.54
CA GLY A 23 16.61 8.81 -12.78
C GLY A 23 15.54 9.90 -12.70
N GLY A 24 14.45 9.74 -13.45
CA GLY A 24 13.36 10.71 -13.54
C GLY A 24 13.61 11.81 -14.55
N GLN A 25 12.97 12.95 -14.32
CA GLN A 25 13.00 14.12 -15.20
C GLN A 25 13.69 15.32 -14.55
N ASP A 26 14.37 16.12 -15.37
CA ASP A 26 14.84 17.46 -15.00
C ASP A 26 13.71 18.51 -15.07
N GLU A 27 14.02 19.76 -14.74
CA GLU A 27 13.07 20.89 -14.77
C GLU A 27 12.43 21.09 -16.17
N ALA A 28 13.19 20.77 -17.22
CA ALA A 28 12.76 20.87 -18.62
C ALA A 28 11.97 19.64 -19.10
N GLY A 29 11.75 18.63 -18.23
CA GLY A 29 11.05 17.38 -18.57
C GLY A 29 11.90 16.40 -19.40
N LYS A 30 13.22 16.57 -19.43
CA LYS A 30 14.15 15.64 -20.09
C LYS A 30 14.69 14.63 -19.08
N SER A 31 15.25 13.53 -19.57
CA SER A 31 15.82 12.50 -18.69
C SER A 31 16.93 13.08 -17.81
N ALA A 32 16.84 12.83 -16.50
CA ALA A 32 17.85 13.17 -15.50
C ALA A 32 18.90 12.06 -15.30
N GLU A 33 18.92 11.04 -16.17
CA GLU A 33 19.92 9.98 -16.16
C GLU A 33 21.34 10.53 -16.33
N ASN A 34 22.27 10.09 -15.48
CA ASN A 34 23.67 10.49 -15.53
C ASN A 34 24.58 9.36 -15.00
N GLU A 35 25.89 9.58 -14.97
CA GLU A 35 26.86 8.57 -14.51
C GLU A 35 26.60 8.08 -13.08
N LEU A 36 26.20 8.97 -12.16
CA LEU A 36 25.89 8.60 -10.78
C LEU A 36 24.70 7.65 -10.69
N THR A 37 23.67 7.83 -11.54
CA THR A 37 22.54 6.89 -11.65
C THR A 37 23.02 5.45 -11.80
N TYR A 38 23.96 5.21 -12.72
CA TYR A 38 24.47 3.86 -12.99
C TYR A 38 25.46 3.38 -11.92
N LEU A 39 26.20 4.30 -11.27
CA LEU A 39 27.05 3.96 -10.13
C LEU A 39 26.24 3.51 -8.91
N PHE A 40 25.09 4.14 -8.63
CA PHE A 40 24.16 3.68 -7.58
C PHE A 40 23.60 2.28 -7.89
N LEU A 41 23.20 2.03 -9.15
CA LEU A 41 22.75 0.69 -9.57
C LEU A 41 23.85 -0.37 -9.41
N ARG A 42 25.09 -0.05 -9.79
CA ARG A 42 26.25 -0.93 -9.61
C ARG A 42 26.55 -1.18 -8.13
N ALA A 43 26.46 -0.14 -7.29
CA ALA A 43 26.64 -0.28 -5.85
C ALA A 43 25.59 -1.23 -5.26
N GLN A 44 24.32 -1.08 -5.64
CA GLN A 44 23.26 -1.98 -5.17
C GLN A 44 23.48 -3.42 -5.63
N GLU A 45 23.89 -3.64 -6.89
CA GLU A 45 24.22 -4.97 -7.41
C GLU A 45 25.33 -5.66 -6.61
N HIS A 46 26.34 -4.91 -6.16
CA HIS A 46 27.45 -5.46 -5.39
C HIS A 46 27.12 -5.66 -3.91
N LEU A 47 26.40 -4.72 -3.31
CA LEU A 47 26.18 -4.70 -1.86
C LEU A 47 25.02 -5.61 -1.45
N LEU A 48 23.93 -5.62 -2.21
CA LEU A 48 22.70 -6.36 -1.91
C LEU A 48 22.16 -6.13 -0.48
N LEU A 49 22.53 -5.00 0.12
CA LEU A 49 22.11 -4.62 1.46
C LEU A 49 20.66 -4.12 1.44
N PRO A 50 19.93 -4.25 2.56
CA PRO A 50 18.55 -3.81 2.66
C PRO A 50 18.38 -2.28 2.71
N GLN A 51 19.47 -1.51 2.84
CA GLN A 51 19.48 -0.06 3.00
C GLN A 51 20.69 0.57 2.29
N PRO A 52 20.59 1.83 1.81
CA PRO A 52 19.37 2.66 1.76
C PRO A 52 18.35 2.10 0.76
N ASN A 53 17.09 2.54 0.86
CA ASN A 53 16.03 2.14 -0.06
C ASN A 53 16.23 2.82 -1.42
N LEU A 54 16.76 2.08 -2.40
CA LEU A 54 17.02 2.61 -3.74
C LEU A 54 15.73 2.65 -4.57
N SER A 55 15.40 3.83 -5.10
CA SER A 55 14.22 4.11 -5.91
C SER A 55 14.62 4.61 -7.29
N ALA A 56 14.03 4.05 -8.35
CA ALA A 56 14.16 4.51 -9.71
C ALA A 56 12.92 5.30 -10.11
N ARG A 57 13.09 6.58 -10.43
CA ARG A 57 12.09 7.39 -11.10
C ARG A 57 12.11 7.07 -12.59
N VAL A 58 10.97 6.68 -13.12
CA VAL A 58 10.79 6.28 -14.52
C VAL A 58 9.65 7.07 -15.15
N PHE A 59 9.77 7.32 -16.45
CA PHE A 59 8.80 8.08 -17.23
C PHE A 59 8.84 7.63 -18.69
N SER A 60 7.95 8.17 -19.52
CA SER A 60 7.86 7.80 -20.94
C SER A 60 9.19 7.96 -21.69
N GLY A 61 10.00 8.96 -21.33
CA GLY A 61 11.32 9.23 -21.91
C GLY A 61 12.50 8.50 -21.25
N SER A 62 12.30 7.61 -20.27
CA SER A 62 13.40 6.82 -19.70
C SER A 62 14.08 5.97 -20.77
N SER A 63 15.43 5.91 -20.76
CA SER A 63 16.17 5.16 -21.77
C SER A 63 15.96 3.65 -21.63
N GLU A 64 16.03 2.91 -22.75
CA GLU A 64 16.00 1.44 -22.72
C GLU A 64 17.18 0.90 -21.90
N HIS A 65 18.36 1.52 -22.02
CA HIS A 65 19.54 1.14 -21.24
C HIS A 65 19.30 1.24 -19.73
N PHE A 66 18.67 2.32 -19.25
CA PHE A 66 18.35 2.51 -17.83
C PHE A 66 17.34 1.47 -17.33
N LEU A 67 16.26 1.22 -18.07
CA LEU A 67 15.27 0.21 -17.69
C LEU A 67 15.87 -1.20 -17.67
N THR A 68 16.69 -1.55 -18.66
CA THR A 68 17.41 -2.82 -18.71
C THR A 68 18.34 -2.96 -17.50
N ARG A 69 19.16 -1.94 -17.18
CA ARG A 69 20.02 -1.99 -16.00
C ARG A 69 19.26 -2.11 -14.69
N CYS A 70 18.15 -1.40 -14.53
CA CYS A 70 17.29 -1.57 -13.35
C CYS A 70 16.76 -3.00 -13.25
N SER A 71 16.32 -3.58 -14.36
CA SER A 71 15.80 -4.95 -14.45
C SER A 71 16.85 -5.99 -14.04
N GLU A 72 18.09 -5.82 -14.49
CA GLU A 72 19.22 -6.68 -14.12
C GLU A 72 19.56 -6.61 -12.63
N VAL A 73 19.52 -5.41 -12.02
CA VAL A 73 19.75 -5.25 -10.57
C VAL A 73 18.61 -5.87 -9.76
N VAL A 74 17.35 -5.68 -10.17
CA VAL A 74 16.18 -6.35 -9.54
C VAL A 74 16.34 -7.87 -9.59
N GLY A 75 16.83 -8.40 -10.71
CA GLY A 75 17.10 -9.81 -10.92
C GLY A 75 18.12 -10.42 -9.94
N LYS A 76 18.90 -9.61 -9.21
CA LYS A 76 19.80 -10.08 -8.14
C LYS A 76 19.08 -10.43 -6.85
N GLY A 77 17.79 -10.12 -6.72
CA GLY A 77 16.95 -10.59 -5.61
C GLY A 77 16.92 -9.70 -4.37
N SER A 78 17.63 -8.56 -4.33
CA SER A 78 17.54 -7.64 -3.16
C SER A 78 16.24 -6.83 -3.11
N GLY A 79 15.40 -6.95 -4.15
CA GLY A 79 14.13 -6.22 -4.30
C GLY A 79 14.29 -4.72 -4.60
N MET A 80 15.46 -4.31 -5.09
CA MET A 80 15.77 -2.92 -5.44
C MET A 80 16.33 -2.83 -6.88
N PRO A 81 16.16 -1.70 -7.58
CA PRO A 81 15.37 -0.54 -7.17
C PRO A 81 13.86 -0.84 -7.12
N GLN A 82 13.13 -0.05 -6.33
CA GLN A 82 11.68 0.11 -6.50
C GLN A 82 11.40 1.20 -7.55
N PHE A 83 10.23 1.19 -8.19
CA PHE A 83 9.95 2.06 -9.33
C PHE A 83 8.85 3.05 -9.02
N PHE A 84 9.06 4.31 -9.37
CA PHE A 84 8.06 5.39 -9.29
C PHE A 84 7.84 5.98 -10.67
N ASN A 85 6.58 6.16 -11.05
CA ASN A 85 6.21 6.66 -12.37
C ASN A 85 5.93 8.16 -12.34
N ASP A 86 6.80 8.96 -12.94
CA ASP A 86 6.60 10.41 -13.00
C ASP A 86 5.29 10.81 -13.71
N GLU A 87 4.81 10.01 -14.68
CA GLU A 87 3.54 10.25 -15.40
C GLU A 87 2.31 10.15 -14.48
N ALA A 88 2.48 9.51 -13.32
CA ALA A 88 1.46 9.33 -12.31
C ALA A 88 1.69 10.25 -11.09
N VAL A 89 2.94 10.35 -10.64
CA VAL A 89 3.36 11.08 -9.43
C VAL A 89 3.24 12.58 -9.60
N ILE A 90 3.73 13.15 -10.71
CA ILE A 90 3.72 14.60 -10.92
C ILE A 90 2.27 15.13 -10.91
N PRO A 91 1.31 14.53 -11.65
CA PRO A 91 -0.10 14.93 -11.54
C PRO A 91 -0.67 14.77 -10.13
N ALA A 92 -0.31 13.69 -9.41
CA ALA A 92 -0.81 13.45 -8.06
C ALA A 92 -0.35 14.54 -7.07
N LEU A 93 0.91 14.96 -7.12
CA LEU A 93 1.44 16.05 -6.30
C LEU A 93 0.79 17.39 -6.68
N LYS A 94 0.68 17.70 -7.98
CA LYS A 94 0.03 18.94 -8.45
C LYS A 94 -1.43 19.04 -8.02
N SER A 95 -2.14 17.91 -7.93
CA SER A 95 -3.52 17.89 -7.42
C SER A 95 -3.65 18.37 -5.97
N LYS A 96 -2.55 18.40 -5.21
CA LYS A 96 -2.46 18.92 -3.83
C LYS A 96 -1.90 20.35 -3.75
N GLY A 97 -1.82 21.05 -4.88
CA GLY A 97 -1.35 22.43 -4.94
C GLY A 97 0.17 22.58 -4.96
N ILE A 98 0.90 21.48 -5.12
CA ILE A 98 2.36 21.52 -5.32
C ILE A 98 2.66 22.14 -6.69
N SER A 99 3.67 23.01 -6.75
CA SER A 99 4.11 23.66 -7.98
C SER A 99 4.59 22.64 -9.02
N ASP A 100 4.59 23.01 -10.31
CA ASP A 100 5.11 22.12 -11.37
C ASP A 100 6.61 21.80 -11.18
N GLU A 101 7.37 22.81 -10.75
CA GLU A 101 8.80 22.71 -10.46
C GLU A 101 9.08 21.72 -9.32
N ASP A 102 8.41 21.91 -8.18
CA ASP A 102 8.55 21.03 -7.02
C ASP A 102 8.04 19.61 -7.29
N ALA A 103 6.94 19.49 -8.05
CA ALA A 103 6.39 18.20 -8.41
C ALA A 103 7.32 17.42 -9.35
N LYS A 104 8.02 18.09 -10.29
CA LYS A 104 9.06 17.46 -11.13
C LYS A 104 10.31 17.09 -10.33
N ASN A 105 10.66 17.89 -9.33
CA ASN A 105 11.80 17.65 -8.45
C ASN A 105 11.44 16.85 -7.18
N TYR A 106 10.39 16.01 -7.25
CA TYR A 106 9.96 15.23 -6.10
C TYR A 106 10.99 14.18 -5.67
N ALA A 107 10.89 13.80 -4.41
CA ALA A 107 11.61 12.70 -3.79
C ALA A 107 10.66 11.75 -3.07
N ILE A 108 11.23 10.67 -2.56
CA ILE A 108 10.51 9.64 -1.81
C ILE A 108 10.99 9.67 -0.36
N VAL A 109 10.05 9.67 0.58
CA VAL A 109 10.34 9.51 2.01
C VAL A 109 10.04 8.08 2.39
N GLY A 110 10.91 7.47 3.19
CA GLY A 110 10.63 6.17 3.79
C GLY A 110 10.37 5.06 2.78
N CYS A 111 9.12 4.64 2.70
CA CYS A 111 8.66 3.53 1.90
C CYS A 111 8.34 3.97 0.47
N VAL A 112 7.23 4.71 0.33
CA VAL A 112 6.64 5.11 -0.96
C VAL A 112 6.07 6.52 -0.94
N GLU A 113 6.29 7.25 0.15
CA GLU A 113 5.63 8.52 0.35
C GLU A 113 6.26 9.60 -0.50
N LEU A 114 5.42 10.38 -1.17
CA LEU A 114 5.84 11.39 -2.12
C LEU A 114 6.04 12.72 -1.38
N THR A 115 7.22 13.32 -1.56
CA THR A 115 7.54 14.63 -1.00
C THR A 115 8.19 15.52 -2.04
N THR A 116 8.18 16.81 -1.77
CA THR A 116 9.03 17.79 -2.45
C THR A 116 10.33 17.95 -1.65
N MET A 117 11.39 18.41 -2.31
CA MET A 117 12.73 18.45 -1.75
C MET A 117 12.95 19.71 -0.90
N GLY A 118 13.19 19.55 0.40
CA GLY A 118 13.67 20.63 1.27
C GLY A 118 12.64 21.70 1.65
N ASN A 119 11.36 21.55 1.29
CA ASN A 119 10.35 22.59 1.51
C ASN A 119 9.01 22.07 2.05
N ASN A 120 8.97 20.83 2.55
CA ASN A 120 7.73 20.16 2.93
C ASN A 120 7.85 19.41 4.25
N LEU A 121 6.82 19.53 5.09
CA LEU A 121 6.53 18.60 6.17
C LEU A 121 5.21 17.87 5.90
N GLY A 122 5.33 16.61 5.44
CA GLY A 122 4.19 15.85 4.93
C GLY A 122 3.45 14.96 5.92
N TRP A 123 4.00 14.76 7.13
CA TRP A 123 3.48 13.81 8.15
C TRP A 123 2.97 12.52 7.50
N SER A 124 3.89 11.85 6.81
CA SER A 124 3.54 10.90 5.75
C SER A 124 2.76 9.69 6.26
N ASP A 125 2.94 9.28 7.51
CA ASP A 125 2.25 8.15 8.15
C ASP A 125 1.51 8.61 9.43
N ALA A 126 0.62 9.60 9.29
CA ALA A 126 -0.07 10.22 10.42
C ALA A 126 -1.11 9.29 11.07
N ALA A 127 -1.80 8.48 10.27
CA ALA A 127 -2.70 7.44 10.75
C ALA A 127 -3.01 6.41 9.66
N MET A 128 -3.20 5.16 10.10
CA MET A 128 -3.61 4.06 9.22
C MET A 128 -5.09 3.67 9.48
N PHE A 129 -5.91 3.68 8.44
CA PHE A 129 -7.34 3.40 8.50
C PHE A 129 -7.68 2.00 7.96
N ASN A 130 -8.16 1.12 8.84
CA ASN A 130 -8.54 -0.25 8.48
C ASN A 130 -9.98 -0.31 7.91
N LEU A 131 -10.12 -0.25 6.59
CA LEU A 131 -11.42 -0.33 5.92
C LEU A 131 -12.14 -1.66 6.18
N VAL A 132 -11.37 -2.75 6.32
CA VAL A 132 -11.95 -4.10 6.50
C VAL A 132 -12.59 -4.25 7.88
N LYS A 133 -12.04 -3.60 8.90
CA LYS A 133 -12.70 -3.49 10.21
C LYS A 133 -14.02 -2.72 10.09
N ALA A 134 -14.08 -1.63 9.32
CA ALA A 134 -15.33 -0.91 9.10
C ALA A 134 -16.39 -1.80 8.42
N LEU A 135 -15.98 -2.63 7.45
CA LEU A 135 -16.88 -3.62 6.83
C LEU A 135 -17.38 -4.67 7.82
N GLU A 136 -16.53 -5.25 8.66
CA GLU A 136 -16.96 -6.19 9.70
C GLU A 136 -18.04 -5.56 10.60
N LEU A 137 -17.79 -4.33 11.07
CA LEU A 137 -18.71 -3.61 11.94
C LEU A 137 -20.02 -3.28 11.21
N ALA A 138 -19.97 -2.92 9.93
CA ALA A 138 -21.15 -2.63 9.11
C ALA A 138 -22.06 -3.85 8.97
N LEU A 139 -21.47 -5.04 8.81
CA LEU A 139 -22.20 -6.29 8.67
C LEU A 139 -22.74 -6.84 10.00
N ASN A 140 -22.37 -6.23 11.13
CA ASN A 140 -22.63 -6.74 12.47
C ASN A 140 -23.08 -5.66 13.46
N ASP A 141 -23.86 -4.67 13.01
CA ASP A 141 -24.45 -3.59 13.81
C ASP A 141 -23.45 -2.83 14.70
N GLY A 142 -22.23 -2.62 14.21
CA GLY A 142 -21.17 -1.97 14.97
C GLY A 142 -20.54 -2.84 16.06
N VAL A 143 -20.89 -4.13 16.17
CA VAL A 143 -20.31 -5.07 17.13
C VAL A 143 -19.10 -5.77 16.52
N CYS A 144 -17.96 -5.71 17.22
CA CYS A 144 -16.75 -6.43 16.83
C CYS A 144 -16.87 -7.93 17.14
N THR A 145 -16.78 -8.78 16.14
CA THR A 145 -17.01 -10.24 16.27
C THR A 145 -15.91 -10.92 17.11
N LEU A 146 -14.72 -10.32 17.19
CA LEU A 146 -13.62 -10.83 18.01
C LEU A 146 -13.78 -10.56 19.51
N THR A 147 -14.47 -9.47 19.88
CA THR A 147 -14.51 -8.99 21.27
C THR A 147 -15.92 -8.96 21.86
N GLY A 148 -16.96 -9.05 21.02
CA GLY A 148 -18.36 -8.88 21.41
C GLY A 148 -18.74 -7.46 21.81
N LYS A 149 -17.84 -6.47 21.67
CA LYS A 149 -18.07 -5.09 22.09
C LYS A 149 -18.70 -4.26 20.96
N GLN A 150 -19.64 -3.38 21.33
CA GLN A 150 -20.09 -2.29 20.48
C GLN A 150 -18.93 -1.31 20.27
N MET A 151 -18.41 -1.23 19.05
CA MET A 151 -17.28 -0.37 18.68
C MET A 151 -17.68 0.69 17.65
N GLY A 152 -18.60 0.35 16.74
CA GLY A 152 -19.06 1.20 15.66
C GLY A 152 -20.48 1.74 15.86
N ALA A 153 -20.97 2.46 14.86
CA ALA A 153 -22.35 2.93 14.82
C ALA A 153 -23.34 1.75 14.70
N HIS A 154 -24.59 1.94 15.12
CA HIS A 154 -25.65 0.97 14.86
C HIS A 154 -26.08 1.10 13.39
N THR A 155 -25.95 0.03 12.63
CA THR A 155 -26.21 -0.02 11.18
C THR A 155 -27.11 -1.20 10.79
N GLY A 156 -27.57 -2.01 11.73
CA GLY A 156 -28.19 -3.32 11.45
C GLY A 156 -27.15 -4.39 11.11
N THR A 157 -27.59 -5.63 10.87
CA THR A 157 -26.68 -6.71 10.44
C THR A 157 -26.96 -7.16 9.01
N LEU A 158 -26.04 -7.95 8.45
CA LEU A 158 -26.18 -8.49 7.09
C LEU A 158 -27.52 -9.20 6.84
N LYS A 159 -28.14 -9.80 7.86
CA LYS A 159 -29.44 -10.47 7.74
C LYS A 159 -30.59 -9.48 7.45
N ASP A 160 -30.44 -8.22 7.87
CA ASP A 160 -31.45 -7.16 7.79
C ASP A 160 -31.36 -6.39 6.45
N PHE A 161 -30.26 -6.54 5.72
CA PHE A 161 -29.96 -5.80 4.49
C PHE A 161 -30.68 -6.39 3.28
N GLY A 162 -31.81 -5.77 2.92
CA GLY A 162 -32.72 -6.19 1.84
C GLY A 162 -32.09 -6.17 0.45
N LYS A 163 -31.17 -5.23 0.19
CA LYS A 163 -30.49 -5.02 -1.09
C LYS A 163 -29.01 -4.72 -0.90
N TYR A 164 -28.21 -4.86 -1.97
CA TYR A 164 -26.76 -4.65 -1.93
C TYR A 164 -26.39 -3.23 -1.47
N GLU A 165 -27.20 -2.24 -1.83
CA GLU A 165 -27.00 -0.84 -1.45
C GLU A 165 -27.10 -0.62 0.06
N ASP A 166 -27.83 -1.46 0.79
CA ASP A 166 -27.91 -1.38 2.25
C ASP A 166 -26.56 -1.71 2.90
N VAL A 167 -25.80 -2.64 2.32
CA VAL A 167 -24.42 -2.96 2.75
C VAL A 167 -23.51 -1.75 2.54
N ILE A 168 -23.61 -1.10 1.38
CA ILE A 168 -22.79 0.07 1.06
C ILE A 168 -23.14 1.25 1.98
N ALA A 169 -24.43 1.46 2.27
CA ALA A 169 -24.87 2.48 3.21
C ALA A 169 -24.34 2.21 4.63
N ALA A 170 -24.43 0.97 5.11
CA ALA A 170 -23.90 0.57 6.41
C ALA A 170 -22.37 0.76 6.50
N LEU A 171 -21.63 0.38 5.45
CA LEU A 171 -20.19 0.57 5.40
C LEU A 171 -19.81 2.05 5.43
N ASN A 172 -20.48 2.89 4.63
CA ASN A 172 -20.25 4.34 4.64
C ASN A 172 -20.51 4.94 6.03
N ALA A 173 -21.59 4.55 6.71
CA ALA A 173 -21.89 5.02 8.06
C ALA A 173 -20.80 4.64 9.08
N GLN A 174 -20.22 3.43 8.98
CA GLN A 174 -19.09 3.04 9.82
C GLN A 174 -17.82 3.83 9.49
N VAL A 175 -17.52 4.04 8.20
CA VAL A 175 -16.37 4.84 7.78
C VAL A 175 -16.47 6.25 8.35
N ASP A 176 -17.61 6.92 8.16
CA ASP A 176 -17.87 8.28 8.65
C ASP A 176 -17.71 8.37 10.18
N PHE A 177 -18.24 7.38 10.91
CA PHE A 177 -18.12 7.30 12.36
C PHE A 177 -16.66 7.31 12.84
N PHE A 178 -15.77 6.56 12.19
CA PHE A 178 -14.36 6.52 12.57
C PHE A 178 -13.54 7.67 11.98
N PHE A 179 -13.92 8.20 10.83
CA PHE A 179 -13.19 9.25 10.13
C PHE A 179 -13.06 10.52 10.97
N GLU A 180 -14.18 11.04 11.52
CA GLU A 180 -14.17 12.23 12.38
C GLU A 180 -13.37 12.04 13.68
N ARG A 181 -13.29 10.80 14.18
CA ARG A 181 -12.51 10.47 15.38
C ARG A 181 -11.02 10.44 15.07
N MET A 182 -10.65 9.85 13.94
CA MET A 182 -9.28 9.80 13.46
C MET A 182 -8.72 11.21 13.26
N ILE A 183 -9.45 12.10 12.57
CA ILE A 183 -8.99 13.49 12.34
C ILE A 183 -8.74 14.21 13.66
N ARG A 184 -9.66 14.14 14.63
CA ARG A 184 -9.46 14.72 15.97
C ARG A 184 -8.23 14.17 16.69
N CYS A 185 -7.97 12.86 16.57
CA CYS A 185 -6.74 12.27 17.11
C CYS A 185 -5.49 12.83 16.43
N CYS A 186 -5.48 12.91 15.10
CA CYS A 186 -4.36 13.51 14.35
C CYS A 186 -4.11 14.95 14.78
N GLU A 187 -5.15 15.78 14.88
CA GLU A 187 -5.03 17.18 15.31
C GLU A 187 -4.42 17.31 16.71
N MET A 188 -4.84 16.47 17.66
CA MET A 188 -4.27 16.48 19.01
C MET A 188 -2.78 16.14 19.00
N VAL A 189 -2.39 15.13 18.23
CA VAL A 189 -0.99 14.70 18.13
C VAL A 189 -0.15 15.78 17.43
N GLU A 190 -0.65 16.41 16.37
CA GLU A 190 0.01 17.51 15.67
C GLU A 190 0.22 18.73 16.57
N LYS A 191 -0.81 19.16 17.33
CA LYS A 191 -0.70 20.25 18.31
C LYS A 191 0.35 19.94 19.38
N ALA A 192 0.34 18.72 19.91
CA ALA A 192 1.32 18.29 20.90
C ALA A 192 2.76 18.36 20.36
N HIS A 193 2.99 18.03 19.07
CA HIS A 193 4.32 18.18 18.47
C HIS A 193 4.74 19.64 18.31
N ALA A 194 3.83 20.52 17.92
CA ALA A 194 4.10 21.95 17.81
C ALA A 194 4.46 22.57 19.18
N GLU A 195 3.78 22.16 20.25
CA GLU A 195 3.96 22.74 21.58
C GLU A 195 5.12 22.10 22.38
N LEU A 196 5.27 20.78 22.30
CA LEU A 196 6.15 20.02 23.20
C LEU A 196 7.42 19.53 22.52
N LEU A 197 7.43 19.39 21.19
CA LEU A 197 8.52 18.79 20.43
C LEU A 197 8.89 19.62 19.18
N PRO A 198 9.15 20.93 19.30
CA PRO A 198 9.70 21.70 18.19
C PRO A 198 11.03 21.10 17.74
N SER A 199 11.34 21.21 16.45
CA SER A 199 12.55 20.63 15.84
C SER A 199 13.41 21.68 15.14
N PRO A 200 14.14 22.54 15.89
CA PRO A 200 14.88 23.66 15.32
C PRO A 200 15.93 23.26 14.26
N PHE A 201 16.56 22.10 14.43
CA PHE A 201 17.53 21.61 13.45
C PHE A 201 16.87 21.13 12.16
N LEU A 202 15.67 20.55 12.22
CA LEU A 202 14.94 20.25 10.98
C LEU A 202 14.46 21.55 10.33
N SER A 203 13.97 22.49 11.13
CA SER A 203 13.52 23.81 10.67
C SER A 203 14.62 24.61 9.98
N CYS A 204 15.91 24.41 10.28
CA CYS A 204 16.98 25.14 9.60
C CYS A 204 17.31 24.64 8.19
N VAL A 205 16.81 23.45 7.81
CA VAL A 205 17.00 22.84 6.48
C VAL A 205 15.70 22.67 5.70
N ILE A 206 14.59 23.24 6.20
CA ILE A 206 13.31 23.27 5.51
C ILE A 206 12.95 24.71 5.16
N ASP A 207 12.72 24.96 3.87
CA ASP A 207 12.38 26.26 3.33
C ASP A 207 11.20 26.91 4.07
N ASN A 208 11.26 28.24 4.14
CA ASN A 208 10.32 29.15 4.80
C ASN A 208 10.31 29.11 6.33
N CYS A 209 10.81 28.05 7.00
CA CYS A 209 10.78 28.01 8.47
C CYS A 209 11.60 29.16 9.09
N MET A 210 12.82 29.39 8.58
CA MET A 210 13.70 30.46 9.05
C MET A 210 13.16 31.86 8.72
N GLN A 211 12.63 32.05 7.50
CA GLN A 211 12.05 33.31 7.05
C GLN A 211 10.80 33.68 7.86
N ASN A 212 9.97 32.68 8.18
CA ASN A 212 8.76 32.85 8.97
C ASN A 212 9.05 32.99 10.48
N GLY A 213 10.21 32.50 10.95
CA GLY A 213 10.52 32.38 12.38
C GLY A 213 9.61 31.37 13.10
N ILE A 214 9.11 30.38 12.37
CA ILE A 214 8.17 29.37 12.87
C ILE A 214 8.81 27.99 12.68
N ASP A 215 8.74 27.15 13.72
CA ASP A 215 9.22 25.78 13.63
C ASP A 215 8.42 24.95 12.61
N VAL A 216 9.08 24.00 11.96
CA VAL A 216 8.48 23.10 10.99
C VAL A 216 7.27 22.36 11.58
N THR A 217 7.30 21.94 12.85
CA THR A 217 6.17 21.24 13.48
C THR A 217 4.97 22.14 13.75
N ALA A 218 5.19 23.46 13.82
CA ALA A 218 4.18 24.49 14.00
C ALA A 218 3.68 25.09 12.67
N GLY A 219 4.13 24.56 11.53
CA GLY A 219 3.68 24.97 10.19
C GLY A 219 4.61 25.94 9.47
N GLY A 220 5.88 26.03 9.87
CA GLY A 220 6.85 26.92 9.24
C GLY A 220 7.22 26.59 7.78
N ALA A 221 7.00 25.34 7.34
CA ALA A 221 7.39 24.87 6.01
C ALA A 221 6.59 25.53 4.88
N HIS A 222 7.14 25.53 3.65
CA HIS A 222 6.40 25.99 2.47
C HIS A 222 5.15 25.13 2.19
N TYR A 223 5.29 23.80 2.24
CA TYR A 223 4.18 22.87 2.16
C TYR A 223 3.98 22.12 3.48
N ASN A 224 2.75 22.08 3.98
CA ASN A 224 2.40 21.39 5.21
C ASN A 224 1.27 20.39 4.95
N LEU A 225 1.59 19.11 4.76
CA LEU A 225 0.59 18.07 4.50
C LEU A 225 0.49 17.10 5.69
N SER A 226 -0.57 16.30 5.71
CA SER A 226 -0.71 15.14 6.60
C SER A 226 -1.22 13.93 5.79
N GLY A 227 -0.46 12.84 5.83
CA GLY A 227 -0.74 11.60 5.10
C GLY A 227 -1.54 10.59 5.92
N ILE A 228 -2.66 10.10 5.38
CA ILE A 228 -3.50 9.06 5.97
C ILE A 228 -3.50 7.83 5.07
N GLN A 229 -3.13 6.68 5.62
CA GLN A 229 -3.06 5.42 4.89
C GLN A 229 -4.45 4.78 4.90
N ALA A 230 -5.16 4.87 3.78
CA ALA A 230 -6.34 4.03 3.55
C ALA A 230 -5.84 2.68 3.04
N ILE A 231 -6.19 1.59 3.71
CA ILE A 231 -5.57 0.31 3.40
C ILE A 231 -6.61 -0.78 3.09
N GLN A 232 -6.17 -1.78 2.31
CA GLN A 232 -6.89 -3.00 1.92
C GLN A 232 -8.06 -2.82 0.95
N CYS A 233 -7.87 -2.06 -0.14
CA CYS A 233 -8.89 -1.97 -1.18
C CYS A 233 -9.25 -3.34 -1.80
N ALA A 234 -8.29 -4.26 -1.91
CA ALA A 234 -8.51 -5.60 -2.47
C ALA A 234 -9.48 -6.44 -1.62
N ASN A 235 -9.32 -6.48 -0.29
CA ASN A 235 -10.24 -7.23 0.57
C ASN A 235 -11.66 -6.67 0.52
N ILE A 236 -11.79 -5.35 0.44
CA ILE A 236 -13.09 -4.68 0.29
C ILE A 236 -13.72 -5.03 -1.07
N ALA A 237 -12.96 -4.87 -2.16
CA ALA A 237 -13.43 -5.18 -3.50
C ALA A 237 -13.89 -6.64 -3.61
N ASP A 238 -13.09 -7.59 -3.13
CA ASP A 238 -13.42 -9.02 -3.17
C ASP A 238 -14.62 -9.36 -2.29
N SER A 239 -14.75 -8.74 -1.12
CA SER A 239 -15.87 -9.00 -0.20
C SER A 239 -17.18 -8.49 -0.77
N LEU A 240 -17.16 -7.27 -1.29
CA LEU A 240 -18.33 -6.64 -1.90
C LEU A 240 -18.72 -7.31 -3.21
N ALA A 241 -17.74 -7.72 -4.03
CA ALA A 241 -17.98 -8.53 -5.21
C ALA A 241 -18.62 -9.87 -4.86
N ALA A 242 -18.17 -10.53 -3.78
CA ALA A 242 -18.75 -11.79 -3.33
C ALA A 242 -20.18 -11.63 -2.81
N LEU A 243 -20.45 -10.60 -2.00
CA LEU A 243 -21.81 -10.28 -1.55
C LEU A 243 -22.73 -9.98 -2.74
N LYS A 244 -22.32 -9.06 -3.63
CA LYS A 244 -23.11 -8.71 -4.81
C LYS A 244 -23.44 -9.94 -5.66
N THR A 245 -22.42 -10.72 -6.01
CA THR A 245 -22.58 -11.89 -6.90
C THR A 245 -23.44 -12.98 -6.25
N LEU A 246 -23.05 -13.44 -5.06
CA LEU A 246 -23.54 -14.71 -4.52
C LEU A 246 -24.78 -14.55 -3.63
N VAL A 247 -24.93 -13.40 -2.99
CA VAL A 247 -26.03 -13.13 -2.04
C VAL A 247 -27.17 -12.37 -2.72
N TYR A 248 -26.86 -11.33 -3.48
CA TYR A 248 -27.88 -10.44 -4.03
C TYR A 248 -28.27 -10.77 -5.48
N ASP A 249 -27.31 -10.93 -6.38
CA ASP A 249 -27.61 -11.14 -7.82
C ASP A 249 -28.04 -12.58 -8.10
N GLN A 250 -27.26 -13.57 -7.63
CA GLN A 250 -27.54 -14.99 -7.90
C GLN A 250 -28.32 -15.69 -6.78
N GLN A 251 -28.41 -15.08 -5.58
CA GLN A 251 -29.12 -15.63 -4.42
C GLN A 251 -28.74 -17.09 -4.07
N LEU A 252 -27.47 -17.46 -4.29
CA LEU A 252 -26.93 -18.80 -3.99
C LEU A 252 -26.52 -18.99 -2.53
N VAL A 253 -26.49 -17.90 -1.78
CA VAL A 253 -26.09 -17.85 -0.37
C VAL A 253 -27.13 -17.01 0.38
N ASP A 254 -27.73 -17.58 1.42
CA ASP A 254 -28.65 -16.86 2.29
C ASP A 254 -27.91 -15.85 3.19
N ARG A 255 -28.51 -14.68 3.39
CA ARG A 255 -27.91 -13.60 4.20
C ARG A 255 -27.75 -13.98 5.67
N ALA A 256 -28.75 -14.66 6.25
CA ALA A 256 -28.70 -15.03 7.66
C ALA A 256 -27.71 -16.18 7.88
N GLU A 257 -27.64 -17.14 6.95
CA GLU A 257 -26.62 -18.19 6.94
C GLU A 257 -25.21 -17.60 6.86
N LEU A 258 -24.96 -16.67 5.93
CA LEU A 258 -23.67 -16.02 5.79
C LEU A 258 -23.31 -15.15 7.01
N HIS A 259 -24.26 -14.37 7.54
CA HIS A 259 -24.04 -13.58 8.75
C HIS A 259 -23.60 -14.46 9.92
N LYS A 260 -24.33 -15.57 10.16
CA LYS A 260 -23.98 -16.54 11.19
C LYS A 260 -22.58 -17.13 10.96
N ALA A 261 -22.26 -17.50 9.72
CA ALA A 261 -20.96 -18.04 9.38
C ALA A 261 -19.83 -17.03 9.63
N LEU A 262 -20.00 -15.76 9.26
CA LEU A 262 -19.01 -14.71 9.51
C LEU A 262 -18.77 -14.49 11.01
N VAL A 263 -19.84 -14.45 11.82
CA VAL A 263 -19.75 -14.29 13.28
C VAL A 263 -19.00 -15.47 13.93
N HIS A 264 -19.20 -16.69 13.43
CA HIS A 264 -18.56 -17.91 13.96
C HIS A 264 -17.31 -18.31 13.17
N ASN A 265 -16.68 -17.39 12.43
CA ASN A 265 -15.44 -17.66 11.69
C ASN A 265 -15.51 -18.88 10.75
N PHE A 266 -16.65 -19.05 10.07
CA PHE A 266 -16.98 -20.19 9.22
C PHE A 266 -16.91 -21.55 9.91
N GLU A 267 -16.99 -21.60 11.24
CA GLU A 267 -17.04 -22.86 11.99
C GLU A 267 -18.21 -23.73 11.49
N ASN A 268 -17.91 -24.95 11.08
CA ASN A 268 -18.85 -25.90 10.46
C ASN A 268 -19.51 -25.40 9.14
N ALA A 269 -18.97 -24.35 8.51
CA ALA A 269 -19.50 -23.74 7.29
C ALA A 269 -18.45 -23.67 6.16
N GLU A 270 -17.54 -24.64 6.10
CA GLU A 270 -16.41 -24.65 5.16
C GLU A 270 -16.86 -24.64 3.69
N LEU A 271 -17.94 -25.37 3.35
CA LEU A 271 -18.48 -25.37 1.99
C LEU A 271 -18.99 -23.98 1.58
N LEU A 272 -19.64 -23.28 2.51
CA LEU A 272 -20.08 -21.90 2.29
C LEU A 272 -18.88 -20.98 2.11
N ARG A 273 -17.86 -21.09 2.96
CA ARG A 273 -16.61 -20.32 2.83
C ARG A 273 -15.94 -20.53 1.48
N LEU A 274 -15.78 -21.79 1.05
CA LEU A 274 -15.19 -22.13 -0.24
C LEU A 274 -16.03 -21.62 -1.41
N ARG A 275 -17.37 -21.55 -1.27
CA ARG A 275 -18.23 -20.91 -2.26
C ARG A 275 -17.95 -19.40 -2.35
N MET A 276 -17.92 -18.70 -1.22
CA MET A 276 -17.61 -17.27 -1.15
C MET A 276 -16.21 -16.94 -1.69
N LEU A 277 -15.23 -17.80 -1.39
CA LEU A 277 -13.85 -17.65 -1.83
C LEU A 277 -13.70 -17.85 -3.35
N ASN A 278 -14.33 -18.88 -3.92
CA ASN A 278 -13.99 -19.35 -5.28
C ASN A 278 -15.03 -19.04 -6.35
N LYS A 279 -16.27 -18.69 -5.99
CA LYS A 279 -17.37 -18.50 -6.97
C LYS A 279 -17.68 -17.04 -7.30
N ALA A 280 -17.00 -16.10 -6.65
CA ALA A 280 -17.06 -14.68 -6.98
C ALA A 280 -15.77 -14.22 -7.69
N PRO A 281 -15.86 -13.27 -8.64
CA PRO A 281 -14.68 -12.69 -9.26
C PRO A 281 -13.85 -11.91 -8.24
N LYS A 282 -12.55 -11.75 -8.53
CA LYS A 282 -11.57 -11.15 -7.61
C LYS A 282 -10.83 -10.00 -8.28
N TYR A 283 -10.50 -8.98 -7.49
CA TYR A 283 -9.65 -7.85 -7.86
C TYR A 283 -8.26 -8.33 -8.31
N GLY A 284 -7.64 -7.63 -9.26
CA GLY A 284 -6.33 -8.02 -9.81
C GLY A 284 -6.41 -8.93 -11.04
N ASN A 285 -7.59 -9.09 -11.64
CA ASN A 285 -7.83 -9.98 -12.78
C ASN A 285 -8.41 -9.26 -14.01
N ASP A 286 -8.26 -7.94 -14.09
CA ASP A 286 -8.81 -7.08 -15.15
C ASP A 286 -10.32 -7.32 -15.34
N ILE A 287 -11.08 -7.13 -14.25
CA ILE A 287 -12.54 -7.31 -14.24
C ILE A 287 -13.19 -5.98 -13.87
N ASP A 288 -13.76 -5.32 -14.87
CA ASP A 288 -14.13 -3.91 -14.79
C ASP A 288 -14.89 -3.51 -13.54
N TRP A 289 -15.98 -4.22 -13.25
CA TRP A 289 -16.87 -3.85 -12.17
C TRP A 289 -16.30 -4.20 -10.79
N VAL A 290 -15.41 -5.19 -10.67
CA VAL A 290 -14.76 -5.53 -9.39
C VAL A 290 -13.69 -4.51 -9.08
N ASP A 291 -12.89 -4.16 -10.08
CA ASP A 291 -11.84 -3.15 -9.95
C ASP A 291 -12.44 -1.75 -9.70
N ALA A 292 -13.62 -1.47 -10.26
CA ALA A 292 -14.39 -0.24 -9.98
C ALA A 292 -14.75 -0.09 -8.49
N ILE A 293 -14.98 -1.19 -7.77
CA ILE A 293 -15.25 -1.11 -6.31
C ILE A 293 -14.03 -0.52 -5.59
N ALA A 294 -12.82 -0.99 -5.90
CA ALA A 294 -11.60 -0.46 -5.29
C ALA A 294 -11.39 1.03 -5.63
N PHE A 295 -11.70 1.43 -6.87
CA PHE A 295 -11.67 2.82 -7.32
C PHE A 295 -12.67 3.71 -6.56
N ASP A 296 -13.92 3.27 -6.43
CA ASP A 296 -14.97 4.04 -5.75
C ASP A 296 -14.61 4.29 -4.29
N TRP A 297 -14.05 3.31 -3.58
CA TRP A 297 -13.54 3.51 -2.22
C TRP A 297 -12.41 4.52 -2.14
N ALA A 298 -11.43 4.42 -3.03
CA ALA A 298 -10.32 5.37 -3.06
C ALA A 298 -10.82 6.81 -3.31
N ARG A 299 -11.74 6.98 -4.27
CA ARG A 299 -12.37 8.28 -4.55
C ARG A 299 -13.10 8.81 -3.32
N ASP A 300 -13.96 7.99 -2.73
CA ASP A 300 -14.86 8.44 -1.66
C ASP A 300 -14.10 8.70 -0.35
N PHE A 301 -13.00 7.98 -0.09
CA PHE A 301 -12.11 8.26 1.04
C PHE A 301 -11.30 9.54 0.81
N ALA A 302 -10.73 9.73 -0.39
CA ALA A 302 -10.02 10.95 -0.74
C ALA A 302 -10.93 12.20 -0.68
N GLY A 303 -12.19 12.06 -1.12
CA GLY A 303 -13.20 13.12 -1.04
C GLY A 303 -13.61 13.47 0.39
N ARG A 304 -13.52 12.54 1.34
CA ARG A 304 -13.71 12.85 2.77
C ARG A 304 -12.51 13.62 3.32
N LEU A 305 -11.28 13.24 2.98
CA LEU A 305 -10.07 13.92 3.46
C LEU A 305 -10.02 15.38 3.00
N SER A 306 -10.51 15.69 1.79
CA SER A 306 -10.47 17.06 1.25
C SER A 306 -11.34 18.05 2.01
N ALA A 307 -12.26 17.58 2.87
CA ALA A 307 -13.06 18.44 3.75
C ALA A 307 -12.28 18.94 4.98
N PHE A 308 -11.05 18.44 5.21
CA PHE A 308 -10.26 18.76 6.39
C PHE A 308 -8.94 19.45 6.03
N THR A 309 -8.48 20.31 6.96
CA THR A 309 -7.18 20.97 6.91
C THR A 309 -6.44 20.61 8.20
N ASN A 310 -5.15 20.29 8.09
CA ASN A 310 -4.34 19.93 9.25
C ASN A 310 -4.05 21.15 10.13
N VAL A 311 -3.46 20.93 11.29
CA VAL A 311 -3.19 21.99 12.29
C VAL A 311 -2.19 23.02 11.78
N ARG A 312 -1.34 22.61 10.82
CA ARG A 312 -0.33 23.46 10.16
C ARG A 312 -0.88 24.25 8.96
N GLY A 313 -2.20 24.18 8.71
CA GLY A 313 -2.87 24.98 7.68
C GLY A 313 -2.80 24.43 6.25
N GLY A 314 -2.44 23.16 6.06
CA GLY A 314 -2.43 22.53 4.74
C GLY A 314 -3.27 21.25 4.64
N PRO A 315 -3.33 20.63 3.46
CA PRO A 315 -4.32 19.59 3.16
C PRO A 315 -3.94 18.23 3.75
N TYR A 316 -4.98 17.43 4.02
CA TYR A 316 -4.79 15.98 4.15
C TYR A 316 -4.66 15.32 2.77
N GLN A 317 -3.89 14.23 2.75
CA GLN A 317 -3.69 13.41 1.57
C GLN A 317 -3.77 11.92 1.89
N MET A 318 -4.23 11.13 0.92
CA MET A 318 -4.37 9.69 1.08
C MET A 318 -3.13 8.97 0.55
N GLY A 319 -2.69 7.99 1.33
CA GLY A 319 -1.74 6.97 0.90
C GLY A 319 -2.43 5.61 0.83
N LEU A 320 -1.96 4.74 -0.07
CA LEU A 320 -2.47 3.39 -0.26
C LEU A 320 -1.28 2.42 -0.11
N TYR A 321 -0.79 2.25 1.12
CA TYR A 321 0.32 1.36 1.46
C TYR A 321 0.26 0.89 2.92
N THR A 322 0.85 -0.28 3.22
CA THR A 322 0.65 -0.97 4.51
C THR A 322 1.90 -1.10 5.38
N VAL A 323 3.12 -0.88 4.85
CA VAL A 323 4.36 -1.31 5.54
C VAL A 323 4.24 -2.80 5.95
N SER A 324 4.29 -3.17 7.23
CA SER A 324 3.95 -4.51 7.70
C SER A 324 2.62 -4.57 8.44
N ALA A 325 1.82 -3.50 8.41
CA ALA A 325 0.60 -3.33 9.19
C ALA A 325 -0.55 -4.24 8.77
N HIS A 326 -0.59 -4.73 7.53
CA HIS A 326 -1.66 -5.63 7.05
C HIS A 326 -1.77 -6.92 7.88
N VAL A 327 -0.68 -7.37 8.50
CA VAL A 327 -0.68 -8.51 9.43
C VAL A 327 -1.33 -8.16 10.77
N PRO A 328 -0.81 -7.22 11.60
CA PRO A 328 -1.44 -6.89 12.88
C PRO A 328 -2.82 -6.25 12.72
N MET A 329 -3.11 -5.57 11.60
CA MET A 329 -4.46 -5.10 11.31
C MET A 329 -5.41 -6.26 11.02
N GLY A 330 -4.98 -7.26 10.25
CA GLY A 330 -5.73 -8.50 10.02
C GLY A 330 -6.05 -9.23 11.32
N GLN A 331 -5.10 -9.29 12.27
CA GLN A 331 -5.29 -9.89 13.60
C GLN A 331 -6.41 -9.24 14.42
N ASN A 332 -6.81 -8.01 14.07
CA ASN A 332 -7.89 -7.28 14.71
C ASN A 332 -9.22 -7.39 13.95
N VAL A 333 -9.32 -8.13 12.85
CA VAL A 333 -10.53 -8.25 12.02
C VAL A 333 -11.09 -9.68 12.07
N GLY A 334 -12.41 -9.80 12.17
CA GLY A 334 -13.16 -11.04 12.05
C GLY A 334 -13.09 -11.68 10.66
N ALA A 335 -13.87 -12.74 10.44
CA ALA A 335 -13.98 -13.34 9.12
C ALA A 335 -14.72 -12.40 8.16
N THR A 336 -14.37 -12.46 6.86
CA THR A 336 -14.89 -11.52 5.86
C THR A 336 -15.54 -12.23 4.67
N PRO A 337 -16.49 -11.57 3.97
CA PRO A 337 -17.22 -12.17 2.86
C PRO A 337 -16.37 -12.64 1.69
N ASP A 338 -15.14 -12.15 1.56
CA ASP A 338 -14.18 -12.63 0.57
C ASP A 338 -13.66 -14.06 0.83
N GLY A 339 -14.05 -14.68 1.94
CA GLY A 339 -13.72 -16.06 2.33
C GLY A 339 -12.48 -16.17 3.22
N ARG A 340 -11.91 -15.03 3.66
CA ARG A 340 -10.80 -14.94 4.61
C ARG A 340 -11.30 -15.23 6.03
N PHE A 341 -10.52 -16.01 6.78
CA PHE A 341 -10.81 -16.29 8.19
C PHE A 341 -10.45 -15.11 9.10
N ALA A 342 -11.07 -15.09 10.28
CA ALA A 342 -10.75 -14.16 11.34
C ALA A 342 -9.26 -14.21 11.68
N LYS A 343 -8.68 -13.03 11.93
CA LYS A 343 -7.28 -12.81 12.32
C LYS A 343 -6.22 -13.15 11.27
N GLU A 344 -6.59 -13.63 10.08
CA GLU A 344 -5.64 -13.81 8.98
C GLU A 344 -5.09 -12.46 8.49
N PRO A 345 -3.89 -12.40 7.90
CA PRO A 345 -3.39 -11.20 7.26
C PRO A 345 -4.38 -10.62 6.24
N LEU A 346 -4.31 -9.31 6.05
CA LEU A 346 -5.01 -8.63 4.96
C LEU A 346 -4.09 -8.53 3.73
N ALA A 347 -4.62 -8.03 2.60
CA ALA A 347 -3.81 -7.71 1.43
C ALA A 347 -2.66 -6.76 1.79
N ASP A 348 -1.48 -7.03 1.23
CA ASP A 348 -0.30 -6.19 1.38
C ASP A 348 -0.34 -4.98 0.43
N GLY A 349 0.58 -4.03 0.63
CA GLY A 349 0.85 -2.96 -0.32
C GLY A 349 -0.25 -1.93 -0.51
N GLY A 350 -1.45 -2.12 0.03
CA GLY A 350 -2.55 -1.16 -0.13
C GLY A 350 -3.21 -1.24 -1.50
N MET A 351 -2.47 -1.54 -2.58
CA MET A 351 -3.00 -1.77 -3.93
C MET A 351 -2.85 -3.21 -4.42
N SER A 352 -2.04 -4.04 -3.77
CA SER A 352 -1.81 -5.43 -4.19
C SER A 352 -3.11 -6.23 -4.12
N PRO A 353 -3.37 -7.12 -5.09
CA PRO A 353 -4.40 -8.15 -4.95
C PRO A 353 -4.13 -9.01 -3.71
N VAL A 354 -5.19 -9.63 -3.16
CA VAL A 354 -4.98 -10.65 -2.12
C VAL A 354 -4.22 -11.81 -2.77
N TYR A 355 -3.15 -12.25 -2.12
CA TYR A 355 -2.30 -13.33 -2.62
C TYR A 355 -3.11 -14.59 -2.98
N GLY A 356 -2.72 -15.21 -4.10
CA GLY A 356 -3.38 -16.38 -4.68
C GLY A 356 -4.68 -16.07 -5.43
N ARG A 357 -5.11 -14.80 -5.53
CA ARG A 357 -6.36 -14.42 -6.21
C ARG A 357 -6.15 -13.75 -7.57
N ASP A 358 -4.94 -13.28 -7.86
CA ASP A 358 -4.46 -12.71 -9.11
C ASP A 358 -4.04 -13.79 -10.11
N ALA A 359 -5.02 -14.42 -10.75
CA ALA A 359 -4.84 -15.60 -11.59
C ALA A 359 -4.58 -15.30 -13.08
N LYS A 360 -4.82 -14.07 -13.54
CA LYS A 360 -4.65 -13.67 -14.96
C LYS A 360 -3.28 -13.07 -15.31
N GLY A 361 -2.31 -13.21 -14.42
CA GLY A 361 -0.92 -12.80 -14.66
C GLY A 361 -0.63 -11.32 -14.39
N PRO A 362 0.64 -10.92 -14.48
CA PRO A 362 1.13 -9.62 -14.01
C PRO A 362 0.53 -8.44 -14.78
N THR A 363 0.28 -8.61 -16.08
CA THR A 363 -0.33 -7.55 -16.91
C THR A 363 -1.77 -7.26 -16.50
N ALA A 364 -2.56 -8.27 -16.11
CA ALA A 364 -3.91 -8.08 -15.61
C ALA A 364 -3.91 -7.34 -14.25
N VAL A 365 -2.93 -7.64 -13.39
CA VAL A 365 -2.74 -6.92 -12.13
C VAL A 365 -2.46 -5.45 -12.38
N LEU A 366 -1.54 -5.11 -13.29
CA LEU A 366 -1.26 -3.70 -13.62
C LEU A 366 -2.52 -2.97 -14.10
N LYS A 367 -3.32 -3.59 -14.98
CA LYS A 367 -4.57 -2.98 -15.46
C LYS A 367 -5.62 -2.80 -14.36
N SER A 368 -5.76 -3.76 -13.44
CA SER A 368 -6.67 -3.61 -12.30
C SER A 368 -6.24 -2.47 -11.38
N VAL A 369 -4.94 -2.39 -11.07
CA VAL A 369 -4.38 -1.33 -10.21
C VAL A 369 -4.48 0.04 -10.87
N SER A 370 -4.28 0.13 -12.19
CA SER A 370 -4.30 1.40 -12.93
C SER A 370 -5.67 2.07 -13.01
N ARG A 371 -6.74 1.37 -12.63
CA ARG A 371 -8.08 1.96 -12.56
C ARG A 371 -8.20 2.97 -11.43
N ILE A 372 -7.40 2.82 -10.38
CA ILE A 372 -7.31 3.81 -9.30
C ILE A 372 -6.49 4.99 -9.82
N ARG A 373 -7.14 6.15 -9.92
CA ARG A 373 -6.49 7.38 -10.37
C ARG A 373 -5.36 7.76 -9.43
N SER A 374 -4.19 8.08 -10.01
CA SER A 374 -2.99 8.46 -9.26
C SER A 374 -3.22 9.65 -8.33
N GLU A 375 -4.10 10.59 -8.67
CA GLU A 375 -4.48 11.75 -7.85
C GLU A 375 -4.96 11.37 -6.44
N TYR A 376 -5.55 10.18 -6.27
CA TYR A 376 -6.01 9.70 -4.97
C TYR A 376 -4.85 9.15 -4.12
N GLY A 377 -3.70 8.84 -4.71
CA GLY A 377 -2.52 8.33 -4.03
C GLY A 377 -1.42 9.37 -3.84
N SER A 378 -1.74 10.65 -3.63
CA SER A 378 -0.73 11.73 -3.56
C SER A 378 0.28 11.57 -2.41
N ASN A 379 -0.05 10.79 -1.37
CA ASN A 379 0.88 10.41 -0.31
C ASN A 379 1.64 9.09 -0.60
N GLY A 380 1.54 8.57 -1.82
CA GLY A 380 2.13 7.30 -2.23
C GLY A 380 1.12 6.15 -2.29
N THR A 381 1.34 5.23 -3.23
CA THR A 381 0.66 3.94 -3.31
C THR A 381 1.69 2.83 -3.33
N LEU A 382 1.31 1.58 -3.08
CA LEU A 382 2.25 0.48 -3.19
C LEU A 382 1.68 -0.75 -3.91
N LEU A 383 2.44 -1.28 -4.87
CA LEU A 383 2.16 -2.56 -5.50
C LEU A 383 3.36 -3.50 -5.31
N ASN A 384 3.13 -4.63 -4.66
CA ASN A 384 4.10 -5.73 -4.62
C ASN A 384 3.83 -6.73 -5.74
N MET A 385 4.89 -7.21 -6.37
CA MET A 385 4.86 -8.36 -7.28
C MET A 385 6.02 -9.29 -6.95
N LYS A 386 5.86 -10.59 -7.17
CA LYS A 386 6.93 -11.58 -6.97
C LYS A 386 7.13 -12.39 -8.25
N PHE A 387 8.39 -12.57 -8.64
CA PHE A 387 8.78 -13.27 -9.86
C PHE A 387 9.81 -14.35 -9.54
N LEU A 388 9.84 -15.39 -10.38
CA LEU A 388 10.88 -16.40 -10.31
C LEU A 388 12.24 -15.89 -10.83
N PRO A 389 13.37 -16.21 -10.16
CA PRO A 389 14.70 -15.82 -10.62
C PRO A 389 15.03 -16.21 -12.06
N ARG A 390 14.50 -17.34 -12.55
CA ARG A 390 14.71 -17.81 -13.93
C ARG A 390 14.33 -16.80 -15.00
N LEU A 391 13.36 -15.92 -14.73
CA LEU A 391 12.95 -14.87 -15.66
C LEU A 391 14.10 -13.89 -15.95
N PHE A 392 14.98 -13.67 -14.98
CA PHE A 392 16.07 -12.68 -15.06
C PHE A 392 17.40 -13.30 -15.52
N GLN A 393 17.42 -14.58 -15.90
CA GLN A 393 18.62 -15.30 -16.34
C GLN A 393 18.85 -15.25 -17.87
N THR A 394 17.90 -14.69 -18.63
CA THR A 394 17.96 -14.65 -20.10
C THR A 394 17.69 -13.24 -20.60
N GLU A 395 18.32 -12.86 -21.72
CA GLU A 395 18.07 -11.57 -22.39
C GLU A 395 16.59 -11.38 -22.75
N LEU A 396 15.93 -12.44 -23.22
CA LEU A 396 14.49 -12.42 -23.53
C LEU A 396 13.64 -12.11 -22.29
N GLY A 397 13.95 -12.74 -21.15
CA GLY A 397 13.20 -12.52 -19.92
C GLY A 397 13.42 -11.12 -19.34
N ILE A 398 14.64 -10.59 -19.41
CA ILE A 398 14.92 -9.18 -19.10
C ILE A 398 14.14 -8.25 -20.04
N ALA A 399 14.12 -8.52 -21.35
CA ALA A 399 13.36 -7.72 -22.32
C ALA A 399 11.85 -7.75 -22.04
N LYS A 400 11.28 -8.90 -21.63
CA LYS A 400 9.88 -8.99 -21.19
C LYS A 400 9.62 -8.13 -19.95
N PHE A 401 10.53 -8.15 -18.97
CA PHE A 401 10.42 -7.33 -17.77
C PHE A 401 10.50 -5.83 -18.07
N VAL A 402 11.39 -5.41 -18.97
CA VAL A 402 11.43 -4.02 -19.46
C VAL A 402 10.10 -3.62 -20.09
N ARG A 403 9.45 -4.50 -20.86
CA ARG A 403 8.11 -4.23 -21.42
C ARG A 403 7.03 -4.11 -20.34
N LEU A 404 7.10 -4.92 -19.27
CA LEU A 404 6.21 -4.77 -18.11
C LEU A 404 6.40 -3.40 -17.45
N LEU A 405 7.65 -2.93 -17.27
CA LEU A 405 7.93 -1.59 -16.75
C LEU A 405 7.39 -0.48 -17.68
N ARG A 406 7.46 -0.66 -19.00
CA ARG A 406 6.84 0.27 -19.96
C ARG A 406 5.32 0.31 -19.83
N ALA A 407 4.67 -0.85 -19.68
CA ALA A 407 3.24 -0.93 -19.42
C ALA A 407 2.87 -0.24 -18.10
N PHE A 408 3.66 -0.43 -17.04
CA PHE A 408 3.50 0.28 -15.76
C PHE A 408 3.57 1.82 -15.93
N ILE A 409 4.50 2.31 -16.76
CA ILE A 409 4.63 3.74 -17.08
C ILE A 409 3.38 4.23 -17.83
N GLU A 410 2.98 3.54 -18.90
CA GLU A 410 1.85 3.93 -19.75
C GLU A 410 0.50 3.88 -19.00
N LEU A 411 0.35 2.91 -18.10
CA LEU A 411 -0.83 2.77 -17.25
C LEU A 411 -0.88 3.78 -16.09
N LYS A 412 0.13 4.65 -15.94
CA LYS A 412 0.15 5.72 -14.93
C LYS A 412 -0.05 5.22 -13.50
N ILE A 413 0.55 4.07 -13.18
CA ILE A 413 0.57 3.52 -11.82
C ILE A 413 1.70 4.22 -11.05
N ILE A 414 1.44 4.70 -9.83
CA ILE A 414 2.42 5.49 -9.06
C ILE A 414 3.68 4.70 -8.71
N HIS A 415 3.53 3.46 -8.26
CA HIS A 415 4.64 2.68 -7.70
C HIS A 415 4.48 1.18 -7.94
N VAL A 416 5.60 0.51 -8.16
CA VAL A 416 5.71 -0.95 -8.15
C VAL A 416 7.06 -1.39 -7.60
N GLN A 417 7.07 -2.52 -6.89
CA GLN A 417 8.28 -3.16 -6.39
C GLN A 417 8.20 -4.69 -6.49
N PHE A 418 9.38 -5.33 -6.52
CA PHE A 418 9.50 -6.72 -6.92
C PHE A 418 10.27 -7.55 -5.89
N ASN A 419 9.79 -8.76 -5.61
CA ASN A 419 10.61 -9.84 -5.07
C ASN A 419 11.05 -10.75 -6.22
N VAL A 420 12.32 -11.16 -6.23
CA VAL A 420 12.85 -12.16 -7.17
C VAL A 420 13.50 -13.28 -6.36
N VAL A 421 12.72 -14.31 -6.05
CA VAL A 421 13.10 -15.35 -5.08
C VAL A 421 12.26 -16.61 -5.33
N ASN A 422 12.78 -17.79 -5.02
CA ASN A 422 12.00 -19.03 -5.07
C ASN A 422 11.29 -19.28 -3.74
N ARG A 423 10.08 -19.86 -3.80
CA ARG A 423 9.35 -20.31 -2.61
C ARG A 423 10.17 -21.28 -1.76
N GLU A 424 10.90 -22.19 -2.39
CA GLU A 424 11.71 -23.21 -1.72
C GLU A 424 12.82 -22.60 -0.88
N ASP A 425 13.46 -21.54 -1.37
CA ASP A 425 14.53 -20.83 -0.65
C ASP A 425 14.00 -20.17 0.63
N LEU A 426 12.80 -19.60 0.57
CA LEU A 426 12.13 -19.01 1.74
C LEU A 426 11.77 -20.08 2.79
N LEU A 427 11.24 -21.22 2.35
CA LEU A 427 10.93 -22.35 3.23
C LEU A 427 12.19 -22.92 3.87
N ALA A 428 13.28 -23.06 3.11
CA ALA A 428 14.57 -23.49 3.63
C ALA A 428 15.14 -22.49 4.64
N ALA A 429 14.98 -21.18 4.39
CA ALA A 429 15.41 -20.14 5.31
C ALA A 429 14.64 -20.14 6.64
N GLN A 430 13.37 -20.60 6.66
CA GLN A 430 12.64 -20.82 7.92
C GLN A 430 13.19 -21.99 8.73
N GLN A 431 13.66 -23.04 8.05
CA GLN A 431 14.17 -24.26 8.69
C GLN A 431 15.62 -24.13 9.15
N GLN A 432 16.45 -23.40 8.40
CA GLN A 432 17.89 -23.25 8.61
C GLN A 432 18.33 -21.78 8.56
N PRO A 433 17.78 -20.90 9.42
CA PRO A 433 17.98 -19.45 9.34
C PRO A 433 19.46 -19.05 9.40
N GLU A 434 20.31 -19.83 10.07
CA GLU A 434 21.74 -19.60 10.16
C GLU A 434 22.47 -19.67 8.81
N ARG A 435 21.92 -20.40 7.84
CA ARG A 435 22.46 -20.50 6.47
C ARG A 435 21.95 -19.39 5.54
N TYR A 436 20.90 -18.68 5.93
CA TYR A 436 20.23 -17.65 5.14
C TYR A 436 20.26 -16.28 5.82
N LYS A 437 21.27 -16.00 6.66
CA LYS A 437 21.40 -14.72 7.39
C LYS A 437 21.43 -13.49 6.47
N SER A 438 21.97 -13.62 5.27
CA SER A 438 22.06 -12.54 4.29
C SER A 438 20.88 -12.49 3.31
N LEU A 439 19.89 -13.40 3.43
CA LEU A 439 18.74 -13.41 2.53
C LEU A 439 17.89 -12.17 2.78
N THR A 440 17.92 -11.25 1.82
CA THR A 440 17.08 -10.06 1.83
C THR A 440 15.76 -10.32 1.12
N ILE A 441 14.71 -9.63 1.55
CA ILE A 441 13.37 -9.77 1.02
C ILE A 441 12.64 -8.43 1.04
N ARG A 442 11.83 -8.17 0.02
CA ARG A 442 10.95 -7.00 -0.01
C ARG A 442 9.68 -7.27 0.79
N VAL A 443 9.39 -6.42 1.78
CA VAL A 443 8.19 -6.52 2.61
C VAL A 443 7.04 -5.71 2.02
N ALA A 444 6.97 -4.41 2.28
CA ALA A 444 6.14 -3.45 1.55
C ALA A 444 6.77 -2.07 1.73
N GLY A 445 7.46 -1.61 0.68
CA GLY A 445 8.10 -0.29 0.65
C GLY A 445 9.53 -0.29 1.19
N TYR A 446 10.02 -1.41 1.73
CA TYR A 446 11.39 -1.56 2.20
C TYR A 446 11.86 -3.02 2.06
N THR A 447 13.17 -3.19 2.15
CA THR A 447 13.84 -4.49 2.17
C THR A 447 14.32 -4.79 3.60
N ALA A 448 14.25 -6.05 4.02
CA ALA A 448 14.72 -6.53 5.31
C ALA A 448 15.39 -7.90 5.18
N TYR A 449 16.10 -8.35 6.21
CA TYR A 449 16.58 -9.73 6.28
C TYR A 449 15.41 -10.65 6.60
N PHE A 450 15.17 -11.65 5.75
CA PHE A 450 14.03 -12.56 5.89
C PHE A 450 14.03 -13.29 7.25
N THR A 451 15.22 -13.68 7.72
CA THR A 451 15.42 -14.40 8.99
C THR A 451 15.21 -13.54 10.24
N GLU A 452 15.13 -12.21 10.08
CA GLU A 452 14.81 -11.27 11.17
C GLU A 452 13.31 -10.94 11.26
N LEU A 453 12.52 -11.41 10.29
CA LEU A 453 11.07 -11.18 10.27
C LEU A 453 10.34 -12.15 11.20
N ALA A 454 9.22 -11.71 11.75
CA ALA A 454 8.34 -12.56 12.53
C ALA A 454 7.75 -13.69 11.66
N PRO A 455 7.48 -14.89 12.22
CA PRO A 455 6.99 -16.05 11.45
C PRO A 455 5.71 -15.79 10.65
N ASP A 456 4.77 -15.00 11.18
CA ASP A 456 3.53 -14.66 10.48
C ASP A 456 3.79 -13.82 9.22
N LEU A 457 4.77 -12.91 9.28
CA LEU A 457 5.15 -12.07 8.15
C LEU A 457 5.95 -12.86 7.11
N GLN A 458 6.84 -13.76 7.55
CA GLN A 458 7.53 -14.68 6.64
C GLN A 458 6.53 -15.54 5.86
N ARG A 459 5.53 -16.10 6.56
CA ARG A 459 4.48 -16.91 5.96
C ARG A 459 3.67 -16.13 4.93
N GLU A 460 3.26 -14.91 5.26
CA GLU A 460 2.55 -14.04 4.33
C GLU A 460 3.35 -13.81 3.05
N ILE A 461 4.65 -13.49 3.15
CA ILE A 461 5.52 -13.27 1.97
C ILE A 461 5.68 -14.56 1.13
N ILE A 462 5.77 -15.72 1.78
CA ILE A 462 5.83 -17.03 1.12
C ILE A 462 4.55 -17.26 0.28
N GLU A 463 3.38 -16.92 0.83
CA GLU A 463 2.09 -17.15 0.17
C GLU A 463 1.75 -16.15 -0.93
N ARG A 464 2.49 -15.03 -1.05
CA ARG A 464 2.32 -14.11 -2.18
C ARG A 464 2.42 -14.83 -3.53
N THR A 465 1.57 -14.43 -4.46
CA THR A 465 1.55 -14.97 -5.82
C THR A 465 2.91 -14.79 -6.49
N GLU A 466 3.36 -15.82 -7.18
CA GLU A 466 4.63 -15.85 -7.88
C GLU A 466 4.40 -15.97 -9.38
N PHE A 467 4.95 -15.04 -10.15
CA PHE A 467 4.84 -15.05 -11.61
C PHE A 467 6.05 -15.74 -12.25
N SER A 468 5.77 -16.73 -13.09
CA SER A 468 6.78 -17.43 -13.87
C SER A 468 7.11 -16.80 -15.22
N ASP A 469 6.19 -16.01 -15.76
CA ASP A 469 6.28 -15.33 -17.05
C ASP A 469 5.44 -14.03 -17.01
N ILE A 470 5.59 -13.19 -18.03
CA ILE A 470 4.93 -11.87 -18.18
C ILE A 470 3.85 -11.89 -19.26
#